data_AF-A0A2A4TV04-F1
#
_entry.id   AF-A0A2A4TV04-F1
#
_cell.length_a   1.000
_cell.length_b   1.000
_cell.length_c   1.000
_cell.angle_alpha   90.00
_cell.angle_beta   90.00
_cell.angle_gamma   90.00
#
_symmetry.space_group_name_H-M   'P 1'
#
loop_
_entity.id
_entity.type
_entity.pdbx_description
1 polymer ?
#
loop_
_entity_poly.entity_id
_entity_poly.type
_entity_poly.pdbx_seq_one_letter_code
_entity_poly.pdbx_strand_id
1 'polypeptide(L)'
;MVLSEGFRKLLKSSRIFLAVFLACFGGFYTYVLIRGVPVCSQGCSLLENAEVCDAVELTLELGEKKARTNTRYTLWYQLGLKNKSCDLLTLDLYFLKGDWTGTTLEIKVWGPDGERVYPQVPLPYEKSIEVYVFDEKSNSEHSGVLVKTDSFGGRSAIFQVSPGDALLSTPSLFRPRELRPHDGPSIEQEFPGSANQGLRAGLRKQRDERIQKALESFKLREPMPGYRILEGFVFQHPGKYQIQAEFKDKAFVSRSASWDQNLVIPLDLIANKILIYHGRIPGAGFKEVDISDSSQILEFEVAP
;
A
#
# COMPACT_ATOMS: atom_id res chain seq x y z
N MET A 1 9.03 6.52 -72.96
CA MET A 1 9.62 7.33 -71.88
C MET A 1 10.91 6.67 -71.41
N VAL A 2 12.07 7.24 -71.76
CA VAL A 2 13.37 6.77 -71.26
C VAL A 2 13.61 7.44 -69.91
N LEU A 3 13.47 6.67 -68.82
CA LEU A 3 13.78 7.16 -67.47
C LEU A 3 15.25 7.59 -67.41
N SER A 4 15.49 8.82 -66.93
CA SER A 4 16.84 9.38 -66.81
C SER A 4 17.73 8.48 -65.95
N GLU A 5 19.02 8.45 -66.25
CA GLU A 5 20.00 7.61 -65.57
C GLU A 5 20.07 7.90 -64.05
N GLY A 6 19.79 9.15 -63.66
CA GLY A 6 19.62 9.56 -62.27
C GLY A 6 18.44 8.89 -61.57
N PHE A 7 17.31 8.73 -62.26
CA PHE A 7 16.12 8.05 -61.71
C PHE A 7 16.35 6.54 -61.55
N ARG A 8 17.09 5.90 -62.46
CA ARG A 8 17.46 4.47 -62.34
C ARG A 8 18.41 4.22 -61.15
N LYS A 9 19.38 5.11 -60.91
CA LYS A 9 20.27 5.03 -59.74
C LYS A 9 19.50 5.24 -58.43
N LEU A 10 18.55 6.17 -58.39
CA LEU A 10 17.67 6.41 -57.25
C LEU A 10 16.79 5.19 -56.94
N LEU A 11 16.20 4.56 -57.95
CA LEU A 11 15.41 3.32 -57.80
C LEU A 11 16.25 2.12 -57.34
N LYS A 12 17.50 1.99 -57.83
CA LYS A 12 18.39 0.92 -57.40
C LYS A 12 18.83 1.12 -55.95
N SER A 13 19.14 2.36 -55.57
CA SER A 13 19.46 2.73 -54.18
C SER A 13 18.27 2.49 -53.24
N SER A 14 17.06 2.91 -53.62
CA SER A 14 15.86 2.70 -52.80
C SER A 14 15.53 1.21 -52.60
N ARG A 15 15.74 0.37 -53.62
CA ARG A 15 15.59 -1.09 -53.50
C ARG A 15 16.60 -1.71 -52.53
N ILE A 16 17.85 -1.27 -52.57
CA ILE A 16 18.89 -1.76 -51.64
C ILE A 16 18.55 -1.32 -50.21
N PHE A 17 18.16 -0.06 -50.02
CA PHE A 17 17.71 0.45 -48.72
C PHE A 17 16.51 -0.32 -48.18
N LEU A 18 15.49 -0.59 -49.02
CA LEU A 18 14.32 -1.37 -48.63
C LEU A 18 14.69 -2.81 -48.25
N ALA A 19 15.57 -3.46 -49.03
CA ALA A 19 16.01 -4.82 -48.73
C ALA A 19 16.78 -4.91 -47.41
N VAL A 20 17.68 -3.96 -47.15
CA VAL A 20 18.41 -3.87 -45.87
C VAL A 20 17.43 -3.60 -44.72
N PHE A 21 16.49 -2.67 -44.89
CA PHE A 21 15.48 -2.38 -43.89
C PHE A 21 14.63 -3.61 -43.54
N LEU A 22 14.15 -4.34 -44.55
CA LEU A 22 13.37 -5.56 -44.35
C LEU A 22 14.17 -6.66 -43.65
N ALA A 23 15.44 -6.85 -44.01
CA ALA A 23 16.32 -7.82 -43.35
C ALA A 23 16.56 -7.45 -41.87
N CYS A 24 16.86 -6.19 -41.59
CA CYS A 24 17.05 -5.69 -40.22
C CYS A 24 15.75 -5.81 -39.40
N PHE A 25 14.60 -5.44 -39.97
CA PHE A 25 13.31 -5.55 -39.30
C PHE A 25 12.94 -7.01 -39.05
N GLY A 26 13.13 -7.90 -40.02
CA GLY A 26 12.87 -9.34 -39.86
C GLY A 26 13.76 -9.99 -38.79
N GLY A 27 15.04 -9.61 -38.74
CA GLY A 27 15.96 -10.01 -37.69
C GLY A 27 15.51 -9.54 -36.31
N PHE A 28 15.15 -8.26 -36.18
CA PHE A 28 14.64 -7.69 -34.93
C PHE A 28 13.32 -8.34 -34.49
N TYR A 29 12.39 -8.58 -35.41
CA TYR A 29 11.12 -9.23 -35.14
C TYR A 29 11.33 -10.65 -34.59
N THR A 30 12.20 -11.42 -35.23
CA THR A 30 12.55 -12.78 -34.78
C THR A 30 13.22 -12.75 -33.41
N TYR A 31 14.12 -11.80 -33.18
CA TYR A 31 14.77 -11.60 -31.90
C TYR A 31 13.76 -11.31 -30.78
N VAL A 32 12.77 -10.45 -31.02
CA VAL A 32 11.70 -10.14 -30.04
C VAL A 32 10.89 -11.39 -29.71
N LEU A 33 10.54 -12.21 -30.72
CA LEU A 33 9.78 -13.44 -30.50
C LEU A 33 10.55 -14.52 -29.73
N ILE A 34 11.85 -14.67 -30.02
CA ILE A 34 12.70 -15.64 -29.32
C ILE A 34 12.91 -15.22 -27.87
N ARG A 35 13.22 -13.94 -27.64
CA ARG A 35 13.54 -13.44 -26.30
C ARG A 35 12.30 -13.34 -25.42
N GLY A 36 11.14 -13.02 -26.01
CA GLY A 36 9.83 -13.08 -25.36
C GLY A 36 9.73 -12.28 -24.07
N VAL A 37 8.77 -12.65 -23.23
CA VAL A 37 8.67 -12.21 -21.83
C VAL A 37 9.18 -13.35 -20.95
N PRO A 38 10.07 -13.11 -19.97
CA PRO A 38 10.49 -14.15 -19.05
C PRO A 38 9.27 -14.77 -18.37
N VAL A 39 9.23 -16.10 -18.32
CA VAL A 39 8.12 -16.83 -17.68
C VAL A 39 8.25 -16.65 -16.17
N CYS A 40 7.20 -16.12 -15.54
CA CYS A 40 7.11 -16.09 -14.08
C CYS A 40 6.57 -17.45 -13.59
N SER A 41 7.35 -18.15 -12.78
CA SER A 41 6.95 -19.43 -12.18
C SER A 41 6.18 -19.26 -10.86
N GLN A 42 6.00 -18.03 -10.37
CA GLN A 42 5.44 -17.74 -9.05
C GLN A 42 4.15 -16.93 -9.14
N GLY A 43 3.05 -17.56 -8.70
CA GLY A 43 1.86 -16.93 -8.13
C GLY A 43 0.90 -16.22 -9.10
N CYS A 44 1.41 -15.33 -9.95
CA CYS A 44 0.63 -14.43 -10.80
C CYS A 44 1.39 -14.15 -12.10
N SER A 45 0.91 -14.67 -13.23
CA SER A 45 1.40 -14.24 -14.54
C SER A 45 0.37 -13.36 -15.26
N LEU A 46 0.86 -12.31 -15.92
CA LEU A 46 0.11 -11.51 -16.90
C LEU A 46 -0.52 -12.34 -18.02
N LEU A 47 -0.01 -13.55 -18.27
CA LEU A 47 -0.44 -14.44 -19.35
C LEU A 47 -1.29 -15.62 -18.89
N GLU A 48 -1.35 -15.87 -17.58
CA GLU A 48 -2.18 -16.96 -17.05
C GLU A 48 -3.63 -16.50 -16.88
N ASN A 49 -4.59 -17.36 -17.20
CA ASN A 49 -6.01 -17.13 -16.99
C ASN A 49 -6.44 -17.48 -15.55
N ALA A 50 -5.62 -17.15 -14.55
CA ALA A 50 -6.00 -17.30 -13.16
C ALA A 50 -6.84 -16.09 -12.71
N GLU A 51 -8.01 -16.33 -12.14
CA GLU A 51 -8.88 -15.31 -11.52
C GLU A 51 -8.45 -14.97 -10.09
N VAL A 52 -7.92 -15.97 -9.37
CA VAL A 52 -7.40 -15.86 -7.99
C VAL A 52 -5.91 -16.13 -7.98
N CYS A 53 -5.16 -15.29 -7.27
CA CYS A 53 -3.71 -15.35 -7.28
C CYS A 53 -3.07 -15.20 -5.90
N ASP A 54 -2.08 -16.04 -5.62
CA ASP A 54 -1.17 -15.93 -4.46
C ASP A 54 0.03 -15.04 -4.83
N ALA A 55 -0.24 -13.75 -5.02
CA ALA A 55 0.77 -12.76 -5.42
C ALA A 55 1.48 -12.12 -4.23
N VAL A 56 0.91 -12.26 -3.03
CA VAL A 56 1.30 -11.49 -1.85
C VAL A 56 1.58 -12.38 -0.65
N GLU A 57 2.38 -11.88 0.28
CA GLU A 57 2.56 -12.45 1.61
C GLU A 57 2.12 -11.42 2.63
N LEU A 58 1.12 -11.75 3.43
CA LEU A 58 0.71 -10.96 4.58
C LEU A 58 1.36 -11.54 5.84
N THR A 59 2.18 -10.74 6.50
CA THR A 59 2.75 -11.08 7.80
C THR A 59 2.12 -10.21 8.88
N LEU A 60 1.91 -10.81 10.05
CA LEU A 60 1.52 -10.13 11.27
C LEU A 60 2.55 -10.49 12.32
N GLU A 61 3.08 -9.50 13.02
CA GLU A 61 3.99 -9.66 14.15
C GLU A 61 3.41 -8.95 15.37
N LEU A 62 3.61 -9.55 16.55
CA LEU A 62 3.28 -8.94 17.84
C LEU A 62 4.57 -8.58 18.56
N GLY A 63 4.74 -7.31 18.90
CA GLY A 63 5.93 -6.87 19.60
C GLY A 63 5.99 -7.38 21.04
N GLU A 64 4.84 -7.46 21.70
CA GLU A 64 4.65 -8.18 22.96
C GLU A 64 3.41 -9.07 22.89
N LYS A 65 3.57 -10.36 23.20
CA LYS A 65 2.47 -11.34 23.28
C LYS A 65 1.68 -11.24 24.59
N LYS A 66 1.51 -10.01 25.10
CA LYS A 66 0.79 -9.71 26.34
C LYS A 66 -0.08 -8.49 26.16
N ALA A 67 -1.35 -8.60 26.54
CA ALA A 67 -2.29 -7.50 26.68
C ALA A 67 -2.84 -7.44 28.11
N ARG A 68 -3.56 -6.37 28.44
CA ARG A 68 -4.23 -6.19 29.74
C ARG A 68 -5.74 -6.24 29.57
N THR A 69 -6.44 -6.66 30.61
CA THR A 69 -7.90 -6.59 30.62
C THR A 69 -8.39 -5.14 30.65
N ASN A 70 -9.55 -4.90 30.03
CA ASN A 70 -10.29 -3.64 30.09
C ASN A 70 -9.44 -2.40 29.74
N THR A 71 -8.62 -2.52 28.70
CA THR A 71 -7.94 -1.39 28.05
C THR A 71 -8.23 -1.39 26.56
N ARG A 72 -8.25 -0.20 25.96
CA ARG A 72 -8.46 0.02 24.51
C ARG A 72 -7.16 -0.07 23.72
N TYR A 73 -6.02 0.19 24.36
CA TYR A 73 -4.68 0.13 23.78
C TYR A 73 -4.05 -1.21 24.13
N THR A 74 -4.38 -2.23 23.35
CA THR A 74 -4.18 -3.61 23.79
C THR A 74 -2.84 -4.20 23.40
N LEU A 75 -2.50 -4.22 22.12
CA LEU A 75 -1.33 -4.93 21.60
C LEU A 75 -0.49 -4.05 20.69
N TRP A 76 0.83 -4.21 20.76
CA TRP A 76 1.73 -3.67 19.75
C TRP A 76 1.86 -4.68 18.61
N TYR A 77 1.53 -4.27 17.39
CA TYR A 77 1.57 -5.13 16.21
C TYR A 77 2.25 -4.45 15.01
N GLN A 78 2.79 -5.25 14.09
CA GLN A 78 3.33 -4.78 12.82
C GLN A 78 2.76 -5.67 11.71
N LEU A 79 2.27 -5.05 10.64
CA LEU A 79 1.87 -5.78 9.44
C LEU A 79 2.95 -5.62 8.38
N GLY A 80 3.24 -6.70 7.68
CA GLY A 80 4.06 -6.69 6.47
C GLY A 80 3.26 -7.19 5.28
N LEU A 81 3.46 -6.57 4.12
CA LEU A 81 2.95 -7.06 2.85
C LEU A 81 4.12 -7.19 1.88
N LYS A 82 4.36 -8.40 1.38
CA LYS A 82 5.43 -8.67 0.41
C LYS A 82 4.87 -9.08 -0.94
N ASN A 83 5.43 -8.56 -2.02
CA ASN A 83 5.13 -9.05 -3.36
C ASN A 83 5.95 -10.33 -3.65
N LYS A 84 5.27 -11.48 -3.77
CA LYS A 84 5.84 -12.77 -4.15
C LYS A 84 5.85 -13.00 -5.67
N SER A 85 5.16 -12.16 -6.45
CA SER A 85 5.13 -12.25 -7.90
C SER A 85 6.42 -11.73 -8.54
N CYS A 86 6.73 -12.19 -9.76
CA CYS A 86 7.81 -11.64 -10.60
C CYS A 86 7.40 -10.35 -11.33
N ASP A 87 6.13 -9.97 -11.24
CA ASP A 87 5.55 -8.78 -11.84
C ASP A 87 5.29 -7.69 -10.79
N LEU A 88 5.14 -6.43 -11.26
CA LEU A 88 4.79 -5.30 -10.41
C LEU A 88 3.32 -5.42 -10.02
N LEU A 89 3.03 -5.33 -8.72
CA LEU A 89 1.66 -5.28 -8.22
C LEU A 89 1.27 -3.84 -7.91
N THR A 90 0.07 -3.47 -8.29
CA THR A 90 -0.50 -2.15 -7.97
C THR A 90 -1.76 -2.35 -7.12
N LEU A 91 -1.74 -1.86 -5.88
CA LEU A 91 -2.68 -2.22 -4.80
C LEU A 91 -3.18 -0.99 -4.03
N ASP A 92 -4.35 -1.09 -3.38
CA ASP A 92 -4.76 -0.12 -2.37
C ASP A 92 -4.21 -0.51 -1.00
N LEU A 93 -3.11 0.13 -0.62
CA LEU A 93 -2.40 -0.16 0.64
C LEU A 93 -2.58 0.95 1.67
N TYR A 94 -3.71 1.67 1.63
CA TYR A 94 -3.96 2.73 2.62
C TYR A 94 -3.89 2.22 4.07
N PHE A 95 -4.25 0.95 4.31
CA PHE A 95 -4.12 0.32 5.62
C PHE A 95 -2.68 0.31 6.15
N LEU A 96 -1.65 0.34 5.29
CA LEU A 96 -0.25 0.50 5.70
C LEU A 96 0.12 1.91 6.15
N LYS A 97 -0.76 2.91 5.96
CA LYS A 97 -0.59 4.28 6.46
C LYS A 97 -1.42 4.62 7.69
N GLY A 98 -2.62 4.07 7.80
CA GLY A 98 -3.45 4.25 8.99
C GLY A 98 -4.60 3.27 9.06
N ASP A 99 -5.29 3.24 10.20
CA ASP A 99 -6.44 2.39 10.42
C ASP A 99 -7.66 3.00 9.70
N TRP A 100 -8.29 2.22 8.81
CA TRP A 100 -9.48 2.66 8.09
C TRP A 100 -10.54 1.57 8.05
N THR A 101 -11.73 1.93 8.52
CA THR A 101 -12.91 1.06 8.53
C THR A 101 -13.41 0.85 7.10
N GLY A 102 -13.54 -0.41 6.68
CA GLY A 102 -13.96 -0.77 5.31
C GLY A 102 -12.80 -0.86 4.30
N THR A 103 -11.58 -1.07 4.77
CA THR A 103 -10.45 -1.45 3.92
C THR A 103 -10.48 -2.94 3.55
N THR A 104 -9.58 -3.29 2.65
CA THR A 104 -9.25 -4.63 2.17
C THR A 104 -8.55 -5.50 3.22
N LEU A 105 -8.18 -4.94 4.39
CA LEU A 105 -7.57 -5.62 5.51
C LEU A 105 -8.57 -5.78 6.68
N GLU A 106 -8.74 -7.00 7.17
CA GLU A 106 -9.52 -7.33 8.37
C GLU A 106 -8.60 -7.91 9.47
N ILE A 107 -8.67 -7.37 10.69
CA ILE A 107 -8.03 -7.96 11.86
C ILE A 107 -9.08 -8.76 12.63
N LYS A 108 -8.85 -10.07 12.77
CA LYS A 108 -9.72 -10.99 13.51
C LYS A 108 -9.06 -11.35 14.83
N VAL A 109 -9.83 -11.27 15.90
CA VAL A 109 -9.40 -11.64 17.24
C VAL A 109 -10.41 -12.61 17.84
N TRP A 110 -9.92 -13.67 18.49
CA TRP A 110 -10.74 -14.67 19.16
C TRP A 110 -10.39 -14.74 20.65
N GLY A 111 -11.44 -14.86 21.47
CA GLY A 111 -11.36 -15.08 22.90
C GLY A 111 -10.95 -16.49 23.29
N PRO A 112 -10.71 -16.73 24.59
CA PRO A 112 -10.37 -18.06 25.13
C PRO A 112 -11.50 -19.08 24.98
N ASP A 113 -12.72 -18.61 24.80
CA ASP A 113 -13.93 -19.37 24.48
C ASP A 113 -14.10 -19.67 22.97
N GLY A 114 -13.24 -19.10 22.12
CA GLY A 114 -13.32 -19.20 20.67
C GLY A 114 -14.27 -18.21 20.01
N GLU A 115 -14.94 -17.35 20.80
CA GLU A 115 -15.83 -16.31 20.29
C GLU A 115 -15.03 -15.16 19.68
N ARG A 116 -15.55 -14.52 18.62
CA ARG A 116 -14.88 -13.38 17.99
C ARG A 116 -15.03 -12.12 18.86
N VAL A 117 -13.91 -11.45 19.09
CA VAL A 117 -13.87 -10.12 19.71
C VAL A 117 -13.94 -9.08 18.60
N TYR A 118 -14.94 -8.22 18.64
CA TYR A 118 -15.11 -7.14 17.68
C TYR A 118 -14.57 -5.81 18.23
N PRO A 119 -14.00 -4.96 17.36
CA PRO A 119 -13.57 -3.63 17.78
C PRO A 119 -14.77 -2.79 18.19
N GLN A 120 -14.67 -2.10 19.32
CA GLN A 120 -15.69 -1.19 19.81
C GLN A 120 -15.51 0.19 19.17
N VAL A 121 -16.46 0.59 18.32
CA VAL A 121 -16.53 1.91 17.66
C VAL A 121 -16.97 2.95 18.71
N PRO A 122 -16.35 4.14 18.76
CA PRO A 122 -15.82 4.66 20.02
C PRO A 122 -16.87 5.08 21.05
N LEU A 123 -16.50 4.93 22.33
CA LEU A 123 -17.30 5.37 23.47
C LEU A 123 -17.49 6.91 23.45
N PRO A 124 -18.64 7.43 23.93
CA PRO A 124 -19.04 8.84 23.74
C PRO A 124 -18.04 9.89 24.25
N TYR A 125 -17.26 9.57 25.28
CA TYR A 125 -16.31 10.49 25.92
C TYR A 125 -14.88 10.39 25.36
N GLU A 126 -14.57 9.30 24.64
CA GLU A 126 -13.21 8.99 24.16
C GLU A 126 -12.97 9.46 22.72
N LYS A 127 -14.01 9.93 22.04
CA LYS A 127 -13.90 10.56 20.70
C LYS A 127 -13.13 11.87 20.72
N SER A 128 -12.86 12.45 21.89
CA SER A 128 -12.22 13.77 21.98
C SER A 128 -10.70 13.71 21.97
N ILE A 129 -10.05 12.59 22.33
CA ILE A 129 -8.59 12.51 22.42
C ILE A 129 -8.06 11.27 21.73
N GLU A 130 -7.17 11.49 20.77
CA GLU A 130 -6.36 10.46 20.12
C GLU A 130 -4.99 10.43 20.80
N VAL A 131 -4.63 9.29 21.40
CA VAL A 131 -3.40 9.19 22.21
C VAL A 131 -2.17 8.88 21.36
N TYR A 132 -2.33 7.94 20.41
CA TYR A 132 -1.27 7.55 19.50
C TYR A 132 -1.61 7.98 18.09
N VAL A 133 -0.61 8.46 17.34
CA VAL A 133 -0.76 8.87 15.94
C VAL A 133 0.25 8.13 15.09
N PHE A 134 -0.04 7.92 13.81
CA PHE A 134 0.91 7.29 12.89
C PHE A 134 2.13 8.18 12.63
N ASP A 135 3.33 7.60 12.66
CA ASP A 135 4.57 8.28 12.30
C ASP A 135 4.80 8.28 10.79
N GLU A 136 4.08 9.15 10.09
CA GLU A 136 4.21 9.30 8.64
C GLU A 136 5.64 9.62 8.18
N LYS A 137 6.52 10.11 9.07
CA LYS A 137 7.91 10.45 8.74
C LYS A 137 8.86 9.26 8.83
N SER A 138 8.54 8.27 9.65
CA SER A 138 9.41 7.10 9.88
C SER A 138 9.52 6.16 8.69
N ASN A 139 8.54 6.17 7.78
CA ASN A 139 8.50 5.27 6.66
C ASN A 139 8.55 6.04 5.33
N SER A 140 9.77 6.35 4.87
CA SER A 140 9.99 7.06 3.61
C SER A 140 9.56 6.25 2.38
N GLU A 141 9.45 4.92 2.49
CA GLU A 141 8.99 4.05 1.40
C GLU A 141 7.52 4.33 1.04
N HIS A 142 6.76 4.91 1.99
CA HIS A 142 5.40 5.37 1.79
C HIS A 142 5.27 6.78 1.18
N SER A 143 6.37 7.43 0.81
CA SER A 143 6.36 8.78 0.22
C SER A 143 5.97 8.80 -1.26
N GLY A 144 6.00 7.65 -1.96
CA GLY A 144 5.63 7.51 -3.38
C GLY A 144 4.12 7.36 -3.66
N VAL A 145 3.27 7.57 -2.65
CA VAL A 145 1.85 7.21 -2.73
C VAL A 145 1.05 8.22 -3.51
N LEU A 146 0.56 7.79 -4.66
CA LEU A 146 -0.40 8.54 -5.43
C LEU A 146 -1.79 8.34 -4.82
N VAL A 147 -2.19 9.29 -3.97
CA VAL A 147 -3.58 9.36 -3.50
C VAL A 147 -4.43 9.94 -4.63
N LYS A 148 -5.21 9.11 -5.31
CA LYS A 148 -6.23 9.57 -6.25
C LYS A 148 -7.53 9.78 -5.49
N THR A 149 -8.02 11.01 -5.51
CA THR A 149 -9.39 11.29 -5.07
C THR A 149 -10.29 11.18 -6.30
N ASP A 150 -11.29 10.31 -6.24
CA ASP A 150 -12.30 10.19 -7.29
C ASP A 150 -13.25 11.40 -7.29
N SER A 151 -14.13 11.45 -8.28
CA SER A 151 -15.10 12.54 -8.47
C SER A 151 -16.16 12.64 -7.36
N PHE A 152 -16.23 11.66 -6.46
CA PHE A 152 -17.16 11.58 -5.32
C PHE A 152 -16.44 11.80 -3.97
N GLY A 153 -15.14 12.07 -3.98
CA GLY A 153 -14.35 12.29 -2.77
C GLY A 153 -13.74 11.01 -2.17
N GLY A 154 -13.93 9.85 -2.81
CA GLY A 154 -13.28 8.59 -2.44
C GLY A 154 -11.79 8.67 -2.71
N ARG A 155 -10.95 8.36 -1.71
CA ARG A 155 -9.49 8.38 -1.85
C ARG A 155 -8.99 6.95 -1.99
N SER A 156 -8.37 6.64 -3.11
CA SER A 156 -7.60 5.40 -3.30
C SER A 156 -6.12 5.74 -3.22
N ALA A 157 -5.38 5.01 -2.39
CA ALA A 157 -3.94 5.15 -2.31
C ALA A 157 -3.32 4.03 -3.14
N ILE A 158 -2.94 4.34 -4.37
CA ILE A 158 -2.42 3.34 -5.29
C ILE A 158 -0.91 3.22 -5.08
N PHE A 159 -0.46 2.05 -4.61
CA PHE A 159 0.95 1.72 -4.39
C PHE A 159 1.40 0.69 -5.41
N GLN A 160 2.55 0.94 -6.03
CA GLN A 160 3.25 -0.04 -6.84
C GLN A 160 4.29 -0.76 -5.97
N VAL A 161 4.22 -2.08 -5.92
CA VAL A 161 5.11 -2.94 -5.13
C VAL A 161 5.94 -3.78 -6.09
N SER A 162 7.26 -3.63 -6.07
CA SER A 162 8.14 -4.39 -6.98
C SER A 162 8.29 -5.85 -6.54
N PRO A 163 8.66 -6.76 -7.44
CA PRO A 163 8.97 -8.14 -7.09
C PRO A 163 9.94 -8.24 -5.92
N GLY A 164 9.55 -8.94 -4.86
CA GLY A 164 10.36 -9.13 -3.66
C GLY A 164 10.34 -7.97 -2.66
N ASP A 165 9.80 -6.80 -3.02
CA ASP A 165 9.64 -5.69 -2.08
C ASP A 165 8.67 -6.08 -0.96
N ALA A 166 8.99 -5.66 0.25
CA ALA A 166 8.16 -5.83 1.43
C ALA A 166 7.88 -4.46 2.05
N LEU A 167 6.60 -4.16 2.28
CA LEU A 167 6.16 -2.93 2.90
C LEU A 167 5.67 -3.22 4.31
N LEU A 168 6.10 -2.38 5.26
CA LEU A 168 5.70 -2.49 6.66
C LEU A 168 4.73 -1.38 7.04
N SER A 169 3.79 -1.71 7.91
CA SER A 169 2.80 -0.79 8.44
C SER A 169 3.43 0.39 9.18
N THR A 170 3.00 1.62 8.91
CA THR A 170 3.52 2.84 9.58
C THR A 170 3.37 2.76 11.10
N PRO A 171 4.45 2.85 11.91
CA PRO A 171 4.37 2.71 13.35
C PRO A 171 3.55 3.82 14.02
N SER A 172 3.11 3.59 15.26
CA SER A 172 2.43 4.60 16.07
C SER A 172 3.41 5.32 17.00
N LEU A 173 3.21 6.62 17.19
CA LEU A 173 3.90 7.46 18.17
C LEU A 173 2.94 7.92 19.24
N PHE A 174 3.44 8.02 20.47
CA PHE A 174 2.73 8.75 21.51
C PHE A 174 2.77 10.25 21.22
N ARG A 175 1.65 10.78 20.75
CA ARG A 175 1.45 12.21 20.50
C ARG A 175 -0.02 12.53 20.77
N PRO A 176 -0.41 12.56 22.06
CA PRO A 176 -1.79 12.77 22.41
C PRO A 176 -2.29 14.12 21.91
N ARG A 177 -3.47 14.12 21.28
CA ARG A 177 -4.10 15.32 20.72
C ARG A 177 -5.61 15.24 20.79
N GLU A 178 -6.25 16.39 20.86
CA GLU A 178 -7.71 16.48 20.79
C GLU A 178 -8.19 16.26 19.35
N LEU A 179 -9.11 15.31 19.15
CA LEU A 179 -9.79 15.07 17.88
C LEU A 179 -10.81 16.19 17.66
N ARG A 180 -10.52 17.05 16.67
CA ARG A 180 -11.30 18.28 16.39
C ARG A 180 -11.40 19.19 17.62
N PRO A 181 -10.31 19.88 17.98
CA PRO A 181 -10.27 20.73 19.17
C PRO A 181 -11.31 21.87 19.17
N HIS A 182 -11.89 22.19 18.00
CA HIS A 182 -12.90 23.22 17.80
C HIS A 182 -13.53 23.08 16.39
N ASP A 183 -14.78 23.52 16.23
CA ASP A 183 -15.53 23.51 14.95
C ASP A 183 -15.13 24.69 14.02
N GLY A 184 -13.84 25.09 14.02
CA GLY A 184 -13.40 26.32 13.36
C GLY A 184 -11.92 26.33 12.88
N PRO A 185 -11.41 27.50 12.43
CA PRO A 185 -10.01 27.68 12.03
C PRO A 185 -9.08 27.61 13.25
N SER A 186 -7.83 27.19 13.09
CA SER A 186 -6.92 26.92 14.23
C SER A 186 -6.76 28.13 15.17
N ILE A 187 -6.37 27.91 16.43
CA ILE A 187 -6.14 29.01 17.41
C ILE A 187 -5.20 30.09 16.85
N GLU A 188 -4.24 29.71 16.00
CA GLU A 188 -3.32 30.62 15.33
C GLU A 188 -3.99 31.50 14.26
N GLN A 189 -5.02 30.97 13.60
CA GLN A 189 -5.81 31.65 12.58
C GLN A 189 -6.91 32.52 13.19
N GLU A 190 -7.53 32.07 14.27
CA GLU A 190 -8.59 32.80 14.98
C GLU A 190 -8.02 34.02 15.71
N PHE A 191 -6.80 33.92 16.26
CA PHE A 191 -6.14 34.99 17.01
C PHE A 191 -4.75 35.33 16.44
N PRO A 192 -4.68 35.96 15.24
CA PRO A 192 -3.40 36.30 14.62
C PRO A 192 -2.70 37.47 15.35
N GLY A 193 -1.39 37.62 15.10
CA GLY A 193 -0.58 38.73 15.60
C GLY A 193 0.07 38.52 16.98
N SER A 194 1.01 39.41 17.32
CA SER A 194 1.76 39.37 18.59
C SER A 194 0.91 39.77 19.80
N ALA A 195 -0.07 40.66 19.62
CA ALA A 195 -0.98 41.10 20.69
C ALA A 195 -1.76 39.95 21.34
N ASN A 196 -2.06 38.90 20.58
CA ASN A 196 -2.80 37.73 21.05
C ASN A 196 -1.90 36.58 21.52
N GLN A 197 -0.58 36.77 21.61
CA GLN A 197 0.34 35.70 21.98
C GLN A 197 0.05 35.12 23.38
N GLY A 198 -0.27 35.97 24.35
CA GLY A 198 -0.64 35.55 25.71
C GLY A 198 -1.93 34.72 25.74
N LEU A 199 -2.95 35.15 24.99
CA LEU A 199 -4.22 34.41 24.86
C LEU A 199 -4.01 33.04 24.22
N ARG A 200 -3.26 32.98 23.11
CA ARG A 200 -2.92 31.71 22.44
C ARG A 200 -2.16 30.76 23.35
N ALA A 201 -1.20 31.27 24.13
CA ALA A 201 -0.48 30.47 25.11
C ALA A 201 -1.41 29.94 26.21
N GLY A 202 -2.33 30.77 26.71
CA GLY A 202 -3.33 30.37 27.70
C GLY A 202 -4.27 29.27 27.20
N LEU A 203 -4.81 29.42 25.98
CA LEU A 203 -5.70 28.43 25.36
C LEU A 203 -4.98 27.10 25.08
N ARG A 204 -3.72 27.15 24.62
CA ARG A 204 -2.89 25.95 24.46
C ARG A 204 -2.68 25.25 25.80
N LYS A 205 -2.33 25.99 26.85
CA LYS A 205 -2.14 25.43 28.19
C LYS A 205 -3.41 24.75 28.71
N GLN A 206 -4.57 25.39 28.59
CA GLN A 206 -5.84 24.79 29.00
C GLN A 206 -6.16 23.51 28.22
N ARG A 207 -5.86 23.49 26.91
CA ARG A 207 -6.02 22.29 26.08
C ARG A 207 -5.09 21.17 26.56
N ASP A 208 -3.82 21.49 26.82
CA ASP A 208 -2.84 20.52 27.29
C ASP A 208 -3.24 19.96 28.67
N GLU A 209 -3.79 20.79 29.57
CA GLU A 209 -4.35 20.36 30.85
C GLU A 209 -5.56 19.42 30.68
N ARG A 210 -6.48 19.69 29.74
CA ARG A 210 -7.60 18.79 29.43
C ARG A 210 -7.11 17.45 28.90
N ILE A 211 -6.15 17.48 27.99
CA ILE A 211 -5.53 16.27 27.44
C ILE A 211 -4.92 15.46 28.59
N GLN A 212 -4.07 16.07 29.41
CA GLN A 212 -3.41 15.40 30.52
C GLN A 212 -4.41 14.75 31.50
N LYS A 213 -5.47 15.48 31.88
CA LYS A 213 -6.52 14.96 32.75
C LYS A 213 -7.24 13.76 32.15
N ALA A 214 -7.47 13.75 30.85
CA ALA A 214 -8.06 12.59 30.19
C ALA A 214 -7.08 11.42 30.11
N LEU A 215 -5.79 11.67 29.86
CA LEU A 215 -4.74 10.64 29.84
C LEU A 215 -4.68 9.84 31.15
N GLU A 216 -4.94 10.47 32.30
CA GLU A 216 -5.03 9.80 33.60
C GLU A 216 -6.10 8.70 33.67
N SER A 217 -7.16 8.81 32.86
CA SER A 217 -8.24 7.82 32.81
C SER A 217 -7.90 6.61 31.93
N PHE A 218 -6.88 6.71 31.09
CA PHE A 218 -6.49 5.64 30.18
C PHE A 218 -5.39 4.75 30.79
N LYS A 219 -5.54 3.44 30.64
CA LYS A 219 -4.47 2.47 30.92
C LYS A 219 -3.49 2.41 29.74
N LEU A 220 -2.66 3.43 29.62
CA LEU A 220 -1.72 3.59 28.51
C LEU A 220 -0.54 2.62 28.57
N ARG A 221 0.02 2.29 27.40
CA ARG A 221 1.25 1.51 27.25
C ARG A 221 2.38 2.39 26.77
N GLU A 222 3.60 2.06 27.15
CA GLU A 222 4.76 2.72 26.56
C GLU A 222 4.81 2.43 25.05
N PRO A 223 5.14 3.43 24.21
CA PRO A 223 5.30 3.26 22.78
C PRO A 223 6.34 2.21 22.45
N MET A 224 6.04 1.35 21.49
CA MET A 224 6.99 0.38 20.98
C MET A 224 7.52 0.83 19.61
N PRO A 225 8.82 1.17 19.49
CA PRO A 225 9.39 1.62 18.22
C PRO A 225 9.18 0.61 17.09
N GLY A 226 8.68 1.06 15.94
CA GLY A 226 8.44 0.21 14.78
C GLY A 226 7.07 -0.50 14.76
N TYR A 227 6.29 -0.41 15.84
CA TYR A 227 4.99 -1.07 15.96
C TYR A 227 3.83 -0.08 16.00
N ARG A 228 2.66 -0.59 15.66
CA ARG A 228 1.36 0.06 15.80
C ARG A 228 0.63 -0.42 17.03
N ILE A 229 -0.16 0.45 17.64
CA ILE A 229 -1.06 0.03 18.72
C ILE A 229 -2.36 -0.52 18.12
N LEU A 230 -2.79 -1.69 18.56
CA LEU A 230 -4.10 -2.25 18.27
C LEU A 230 -5.12 -1.50 19.13
N GLU A 231 -5.90 -0.64 18.48
CA GLU A 231 -6.90 0.17 19.14
C GLU A 231 -8.32 -0.41 18.95
N GLY A 232 -9.15 -0.30 19.98
CA GLY A 232 -10.60 -0.58 19.89
C GLY A 232 -11.00 -2.01 20.24
N PHE A 233 -10.08 -2.97 20.23
CA PHE A 233 -10.33 -4.30 20.79
C PHE A 233 -10.19 -4.23 22.32
N VAL A 234 -11.26 -4.53 23.06
CA VAL A 234 -11.25 -4.52 24.54
C VAL A 234 -11.46 -5.93 25.06
N PHE A 235 -10.48 -6.46 25.79
CA PHE A 235 -10.53 -7.81 26.35
C PHE A 235 -11.09 -7.80 27.77
N GLN A 236 -12.26 -8.41 27.95
CA GLN A 236 -12.97 -8.41 29.25
C GLN A 236 -12.46 -9.50 30.20
N HIS A 237 -11.97 -10.62 29.66
CA HIS A 237 -11.57 -11.78 30.44
C HIS A 237 -10.07 -12.04 30.28
N PRO A 238 -9.36 -12.44 31.36
CA PRO A 238 -7.99 -12.91 31.23
C PRO A 238 -7.94 -14.29 30.56
N GLY A 239 -6.83 -14.62 29.92
CA GLY A 239 -6.58 -15.91 29.29
C GLY A 239 -5.85 -15.81 27.97
N LYS A 240 -5.86 -16.90 27.20
CA LYS A 240 -5.22 -17.00 25.89
C LYS A 240 -6.16 -16.55 24.79
N TYR A 241 -5.69 -15.64 23.96
CA TYR A 241 -6.40 -15.10 22.81
C TYR A 241 -5.62 -15.38 21.52
N GLN A 242 -6.32 -15.31 20.40
CA GLN A 242 -5.75 -15.50 19.07
C GLN A 242 -6.00 -14.27 18.20
N ILE A 243 -5.05 -13.94 17.33
CA ILE A 243 -5.16 -12.83 16.37
C ILE A 243 -4.65 -13.25 14.99
N GLN A 244 -5.33 -12.78 13.95
CA GLN A 244 -4.96 -12.99 12.56
C GLN A 244 -5.30 -11.73 11.75
N ALA A 245 -4.48 -11.41 10.76
CA ALA A 245 -4.79 -10.44 9.74
C ALA A 245 -5.20 -11.17 8.45
N GLU A 246 -6.26 -10.71 7.80
CA GLU A 246 -6.69 -11.18 6.49
C GLU A 246 -6.71 -10.01 5.52
N PHE A 247 -6.19 -10.23 4.32
CA PHE A 247 -6.16 -9.24 3.26
C PHE A 247 -6.88 -9.80 2.04
N LYS A 248 -7.81 -9.02 1.49
CA LYS A 248 -8.52 -9.33 0.25
C LYS A 248 -8.71 -8.06 -0.57
N ASP A 249 -8.10 -8.02 -1.74
CA ASP A 249 -8.13 -6.86 -2.63
C ASP A 249 -8.07 -7.29 -4.09
N LYS A 250 -8.14 -6.30 -4.99
CA LYS A 250 -7.83 -6.43 -6.40
C LYS A 250 -6.48 -5.81 -6.71
N ALA A 251 -5.66 -6.55 -7.44
CA ALA A 251 -4.35 -6.09 -7.88
C ALA A 251 -4.34 -5.82 -9.39
N PHE A 252 -3.72 -4.72 -9.80
CA PHE A 252 -3.29 -4.57 -11.18
C PHE A 252 -1.85 -5.09 -11.31
N VAL A 253 -1.71 -6.24 -11.95
CA VAL A 253 -0.42 -6.84 -12.30
C VAL A 253 0.08 -6.16 -13.56
N SER A 254 1.33 -5.68 -13.56
CA SER A 254 1.98 -5.08 -14.72
C SER A 254 3.42 -5.58 -14.81
N ARG A 255 4.00 -5.54 -16.01
CA ARG A 255 5.34 -6.10 -16.23
C ARG A 255 6.37 -5.35 -15.40
N SER A 256 7.22 -6.10 -14.70
CA SER A 256 8.45 -5.55 -14.15
C SER A 256 9.41 -5.08 -15.25
N ALA A 257 10.44 -4.32 -14.86
CA ALA A 257 11.42 -3.76 -15.78
C ALA A 257 11.95 -4.84 -16.73
N SER A 258 11.77 -4.64 -18.04
CA SER A 258 11.97 -5.68 -19.04
C SER A 258 12.94 -5.23 -20.13
N TRP A 259 13.56 -6.21 -20.80
CA TRP A 259 14.63 -5.94 -21.76
C TRP A 259 14.17 -5.07 -22.95
N ASP A 260 12.90 -5.17 -23.35
CA ASP A 260 12.31 -4.38 -24.44
C ASP A 260 12.14 -2.91 -24.08
N GLN A 261 11.97 -2.59 -22.80
CA GLN A 261 11.89 -1.21 -22.29
C GLN A 261 13.25 -0.52 -22.24
N ASN A 262 14.35 -1.28 -22.28
CA ASN A 262 15.72 -0.75 -22.33
C ASN A 262 16.22 -0.48 -23.75
N LEU A 263 15.39 -0.72 -24.77
CA LEU A 263 15.73 -0.41 -26.16
C LEU A 263 15.65 1.09 -26.44
N VAL A 264 16.41 1.55 -27.43
CA VAL A 264 16.38 2.95 -27.87
C VAL A 264 15.11 3.22 -28.68
N ILE A 265 14.50 4.39 -28.49
CA ILE A 265 13.35 4.82 -29.30
C ILE A 265 13.73 4.82 -30.79
N PRO A 266 12.95 4.21 -31.71
CA PRO A 266 11.60 3.65 -31.51
C PRO A 266 11.55 2.10 -31.37
N LEU A 267 12.69 1.43 -31.18
CA LEU A 267 12.75 -0.03 -31.14
C LEU A 267 11.99 -0.61 -29.93
N ASP A 268 11.94 0.12 -28.82
CA ASP A 268 11.11 -0.17 -27.65
C ASP A 268 9.62 -0.28 -28.01
N LEU A 269 9.09 0.71 -28.73
CA LEU A 269 7.70 0.76 -29.18
C LEU A 269 7.38 -0.37 -30.16
N ILE A 270 8.32 -0.68 -31.06
CA ILE A 270 8.15 -1.77 -32.03
C ILE A 270 8.17 -3.13 -31.32
N ALA A 271 9.12 -3.36 -30.40
CA ALA A 271 9.17 -4.59 -29.61
C ALA A 271 7.88 -4.78 -28.81
N ASN A 272 7.42 -3.72 -28.13
CA ASN A 272 6.18 -3.75 -27.35
C ASN A 272 4.98 -4.11 -28.22
N LYS A 273 4.84 -3.50 -29.41
CA LYS A 273 3.76 -3.84 -30.36
C LYS A 273 3.83 -5.28 -30.85
N ILE A 274 5.02 -5.80 -31.14
CA ILE A 274 5.19 -7.22 -31.53
C ILE A 274 4.73 -8.13 -30.39
N LEU A 275 5.15 -7.85 -29.16
CA LEU A 275 4.77 -8.65 -27.99
C LEU A 275 3.26 -8.61 -27.73
N ILE A 276 2.60 -7.45 -27.84
CA ILE A 276 1.13 -7.32 -27.73
C ILE A 276 0.43 -8.09 -28.86
N TYR A 277 0.86 -7.91 -30.11
CA TYR A 277 0.26 -8.56 -31.28
C TYR A 277 0.28 -10.08 -31.17
N HIS A 278 1.33 -10.65 -30.59
CA HIS A 278 1.47 -12.09 -30.36
C HIS A 278 0.92 -12.56 -29.01
N GLY A 279 0.17 -11.72 -28.30
CA GLY A 279 -0.44 -12.08 -27.01
C GLY A 279 0.58 -12.43 -25.93
N ARG A 280 1.83 -11.95 -26.05
CA ARG A 280 2.87 -12.11 -25.02
C ARG A 280 2.76 -11.08 -23.91
N ILE A 281 1.91 -10.08 -24.08
CA ILE A 281 1.53 -9.06 -23.10
C ILE A 281 0.06 -8.68 -23.36
N PRO A 282 -0.76 -8.42 -22.34
CA PRO A 282 -2.10 -7.85 -22.53
C PRO A 282 -2.05 -6.50 -23.25
N GLY A 283 -3.06 -6.21 -24.08
CA GLY A 283 -3.14 -4.96 -24.84
C GLY A 283 -3.20 -3.69 -23.97
N ALA A 284 -3.74 -3.80 -22.76
CA ALA A 284 -3.76 -2.71 -21.78
C ALA A 284 -2.42 -2.53 -21.03
N GLY A 285 -1.47 -3.46 -21.18
CA GLY A 285 -0.19 -3.47 -20.45
C GLY A 285 -0.28 -3.94 -18.99
N PHE A 286 -1.48 -4.18 -18.48
CA PHE A 286 -1.74 -4.72 -17.14
C PHE A 286 -2.92 -5.71 -17.16
N LYS A 287 -3.07 -6.46 -16.07
CA LYS A 287 -4.19 -7.38 -15.81
C LYS A 287 -4.70 -7.16 -14.39
N GLU A 288 -6.01 -7.10 -14.20
CA GLU A 288 -6.65 -7.10 -12.89
C GLU A 288 -6.82 -8.55 -12.40
N VAL A 289 -6.45 -8.83 -11.15
CA VAL A 289 -6.59 -10.14 -10.51
C VAL A 289 -7.07 -9.98 -9.08
N ASP A 290 -7.88 -10.92 -8.59
CA ASP A 290 -8.24 -10.96 -7.18
C ASP A 290 -7.08 -11.58 -6.38
N ILE A 291 -6.68 -10.91 -5.30
CA ILE A 291 -5.66 -11.41 -4.38
C ILE A 291 -6.26 -11.55 -2.99
N SER A 292 -5.85 -12.61 -2.31
CA SER A 292 -6.18 -12.82 -0.91
C SER A 292 -5.07 -13.56 -0.21
N ASP A 293 -4.71 -13.11 0.99
CA ASP A 293 -3.80 -13.84 1.86
C ASP A 293 -4.21 -13.65 3.32
N SER A 294 -3.74 -14.55 4.18
CA SER A 294 -4.00 -14.52 5.61
C SER A 294 -2.70 -14.76 6.35
N SER A 295 -2.44 -13.92 7.35
CA SER A 295 -1.29 -14.10 8.21
C SER A 295 -1.41 -15.41 9.00
N GLN A 296 -0.30 -15.86 9.58
CA GLN A 296 -0.37 -16.91 10.61
C GLN A 296 -1.24 -16.44 11.79
N ILE A 297 -1.93 -17.39 12.41
CA ILE A 297 -2.65 -17.14 13.66
C ILE A 297 -1.61 -17.06 14.78
N LEU A 298 -1.61 -15.94 15.50
CA LEU A 298 -0.73 -15.72 16.63
C LEU A 298 -1.50 -15.82 17.94
N GLU A 299 -0.91 -16.45 18.94
CA GLU A 299 -1.43 -16.49 20.30
C GLU A 299 -0.81 -15.39 21.17
N PHE A 300 -1.61 -14.79 22.05
CA PHE A 300 -1.17 -13.85 23.07
C PHE A 300 -1.95 -14.04 24.38
N GLU A 301 -1.34 -13.61 25.49
CA GLU A 301 -1.95 -13.71 26.82
C GLU A 301 -2.57 -12.37 27.24
N VAL A 302 -3.80 -12.41 27.76
CA VAL A 302 -4.44 -11.27 28.41
C VAL A 302 -4.33 -11.46 29.92
N ALA A 303 -3.59 -10.58 30.58
CA ALA A 303 -3.43 -10.56 32.02
C ALA A 303 -4.36 -9.50 32.67
N PRO A 304 -4.70 -9.64 33.96
CA PRO A 304 -5.49 -8.66 34.72
C PRO A 304 -4.94 -7.23 34.63
#